data_AF-A0A7R9BSK5-F1
#
_entry.id   AF-A0A7R9BSK5-F1
#
_cell.length_a   1.000
_cell.length_b   1.000
_cell.length_c   1.000
_cell.angle_alpha   90.00
_cell.angle_beta   90.00
_cell.angle_gamma   90.00
#
_symmetry.space_group_name_H-M   'P 1'
#
loop_
_entity.id
_entity.type
_entity.pdbx_description
1 polymer ?
#
loop_
_entity_poly.entity_id
_entity_poly.type
_entity_poly.pdbx_seq_one_letter_code
_entity_poly.pdbx_strand_id
1 'polypeptide(L)'
;MNSLYLGKLLFTFIVVFVAFLLQVVTSEEGSNQVSPSSGLSSGQNQFVKAPSVGGTAPPRRDGWAARRRQPDASPYHRNQHPKTKTSRRKPTRPRKDLKKKALVDAQGIGEVISGQESLQKFMEIATTLEVQDLFNLQDITVLAISNDIEVSQWQAEIAADPDKAKHIDRFKRHVLSEPYTFEMLDNIQPVPTMSEEILVIAHRDGGRIVVFDDDSTELGQIVTTDLEASNGVVHIVDRVLVRHEDTPRA
;
A
#
# COMPACT_ATOMS: atom_id res chain seq x y z
N MET A 1 -12.24 -39.64 23.24
CA MET A 1 -12.84 -38.41 23.83
C MET A 1 -12.49 -37.26 22.90
N ASN A 2 -13.46 -36.43 22.51
CA ASN A 2 -13.31 -35.08 21.87
C ASN A 2 -14.25 -34.76 20.68
N SER A 3 -15.24 -35.60 20.34
CA SER A 3 -16.32 -35.16 19.43
C SER A 3 -17.41 -34.34 20.13
N LEU A 4 -17.51 -34.40 21.47
CA LEU A 4 -18.55 -33.71 22.25
C LEU A 4 -18.19 -32.27 22.64
N TYR A 5 -16.92 -31.87 22.54
CA TYR A 5 -16.45 -30.54 22.93
C TYR A 5 -16.58 -29.52 21.80
N LEU A 6 -16.45 -29.95 20.55
CA LEU A 6 -16.54 -29.07 19.38
C LEU A 6 -17.97 -28.52 19.20
N GLY A 7 -18.99 -29.34 19.47
CA GLY A 7 -20.39 -28.91 19.40
C GLY A 7 -20.79 -27.93 20.51
N LYS A 8 -20.19 -28.05 21.71
CA LYS A 8 -20.45 -27.10 22.81
C LYS A 8 -19.81 -25.74 22.53
N LEU A 9 -18.59 -25.72 22.00
CA LEU A 9 -17.87 -24.48 21.68
C LEU A 9 -18.61 -23.69 20.58
N LEU A 10 -19.03 -24.37 19.51
CA LEU A 10 -19.78 -23.74 18.41
C LEU A 10 -21.13 -23.18 18.86
N PHE A 11 -21.82 -23.84 19.78
CA PHE A 11 -23.12 -23.38 20.30
C PHE A 11 -22.97 -22.12 21.18
N THR A 12 -21.94 -22.04 22.03
CA THR A 12 -21.65 -20.82 22.80
C THR A 12 -21.26 -19.64 21.91
N PHE A 13 -20.49 -19.88 20.84
CA PHE A 13 -20.13 -18.80 19.90
C PHE A 13 -21.36 -18.22 19.20
N ILE A 14 -22.30 -19.06 18.76
CA ILE A 14 -23.52 -18.59 18.10
C ILE A 14 -24.42 -17.79 19.06
N VAL A 15 -24.56 -18.22 20.32
CA VAL A 15 -25.40 -17.51 21.31
C VAL A 15 -24.80 -16.15 21.68
N VAL A 16 -23.48 -16.05 21.84
CA VAL A 16 -22.79 -14.77 22.11
C VAL A 16 -22.88 -13.83 20.91
N PHE A 17 -22.74 -14.36 19.69
CA PHE A 17 -22.83 -13.57 18.46
C PHE A 17 -24.23 -12.99 18.21
N VAL A 18 -25.29 -13.76 18.49
CA VAL A 18 -26.68 -13.28 18.36
C VAL A 18 -27.01 -12.22 19.43
N ALA A 19 -26.46 -12.31 20.65
CA ALA A 19 -26.64 -11.29 21.67
C ALA A 19 -25.94 -9.96 21.31
N PHE A 20 -24.76 -10.03 20.69
CA PHE A 20 -24.00 -8.85 20.25
C PHE A 20 -24.71 -8.09 19.12
N LEU A 21 -25.32 -8.81 18.16
CA LEU A 21 -26.10 -8.19 17.09
C LEU A 21 -27.39 -7.49 17.58
N LEU A 22 -27.93 -7.89 18.73
CA LEU A 22 -29.11 -7.26 19.33
C LEU A 22 -28.80 -5.94 20.07
N GLN A 23 -27.55 -5.70 20.51
CA GLN A 23 -27.16 -4.45 21.18
C GLN A 23 -26.81 -3.31 20.22
N VAL A 24 -26.42 -3.60 18.98
CA VAL A 24 -26.02 -2.58 18.00
C VAL A 24 -27.23 -1.80 17.43
N VAL A 25 -28.44 -2.35 17.51
CA VAL A 25 -29.65 -1.73 16.90
C VAL A 25 -30.30 -0.65 17.79
N THR A 26 -29.85 -0.44 19.02
CA THR A 26 -30.44 0.55 19.94
C THR A 26 -29.47 1.67 20.31
N SER A 27 -29.04 2.49 19.35
CA SER A 27 -28.38 3.76 19.68
C SER A 27 -28.52 4.80 18.58
N GLU A 28 -29.74 5.29 18.37
CA GLU A 28 -29.98 6.58 17.72
C GLU A 28 -31.17 7.30 18.38
N GLU A 29 -30.87 8.14 19.37
CA GLU A 29 -31.67 9.26 19.87
C GLU A 29 -30.67 10.07 20.71
N GLY A 30 -30.29 11.32 20.47
CA GLY A 30 -30.91 12.43 19.77
C GLY A 30 -30.60 13.66 20.64
N SER A 31 -29.95 14.69 20.11
CA SER A 31 -30.16 16.09 20.53
C SER A 31 -29.40 17.06 19.63
N ASN A 32 -30.12 17.51 18.62
CA ASN A 32 -29.81 18.70 17.84
C ASN A 32 -30.12 19.93 18.72
N GLN A 33 -29.13 20.79 18.99
CA GLN A 33 -29.38 22.10 19.58
C GLN A 33 -28.76 23.19 18.72
N VAL A 34 -29.67 23.91 18.09
CA VAL A 34 -29.47 25.17 17.35
C VAL A 34 -29.18 26.27 18.36
N SER A 35 -28.24 27.16 18.05
CA SER A 35 -28.13 28.45 18.72
C SER A 35 -28.01 29.59 17.70
N PRO A 36 -28.51 30.79 18.03
CA PRO A 36 -29.01 31.74 17.04
C PRO A 36 -27.99 32.79 16.61
N SER A 37 -28.29 33.35 15.44
CA SER A 37 -27.66 34.48 14.77
C SER A 37 -27.85 35.83 15.49
N SER A 38 -26.77 36.60 15.59
CA SER A 38 -26.73 38.08 15.61
C SER A 38 -25.26 38.50 15.48
N GLY A 39 -24.78 39.45 14.68
CA GLY A 39 -25.35 40.34 13.68
C GLY A 39 -24.20 41.16 13.05
N LEU A 40 -24.40 41.59 11.81
CA LEU A 40 -23.90 42.80 11.14
C LEU A 40 -22.50 43.34 11.51
N SER A 41 -21.58 43.37 10.53
CA SER A 41 -20.89 44.62 10.18
C SER A 41 -20.31 44.59 8.77
N SER A 42 -20.50 45.73 8.11
CA SER A 42 -20.17 46.13 6.76
C SER A 42 -18.69 46.10 6.41
N GLY A 43 -18.37 45.67 5.19
CA GLY A 43 -17.05 45.86 4.57
C GLY A 43 -17.13 45.75 3.06
N GLN A 44 -17.45 46.85 2.39
CA GLN A 44 -17.40 47.00 0.94
C GLN A 44 -15.97 46.76 0.43
N ASN A 45 -15.75 45.69 -0.34
CA ASN A 45 -14.54 45.59 -1.16
C ASN A 45 -14.76 46.28 -2.50
N GLN A 46 -14.10 47.42 -2.61
CA GLN A 46 -14.08 48.27 -3.79
C GLN A 46 -13.38 47.59 -4.96
N PHE A 47 -14.05 47.74 -6.08
CA PHE A 47 -13.67 47.35 -7.42
C PHE A 47 -12.45 48.17 -7.88
N VAL A 48 -11.25 47.58 -7.89
CA VAL A 48 -10.08 48.21 -8.51
C VAL A 48 -10.03 47.82 -9.99
N LYS A 49 -10.39 48.80 -10.81
CA LYS A 49 -10.35 48.80 -12.27
C LYS A 49 -8.90 48.98 -12.73
N ALA A 50 -8.32 47.97 -13.39
CA ALA A 50 -7.03 48.10 -14.07
C ALA A 50 -7.22 48.69 -15.48
N PRO A 51 -6.36 49.63 -15.93
CA PRO A 51 -6.43 50.18 -17.29
C PRO A 51 -5.72 49.29 -18.31
N SER A 52 -6.38 49.17 -19.48
CA SER A 52 -5.87 48.61 -20.73
C SER A 52 -4.88 49.56 -21.41
N VAL A 53 -3.68 49.10 -21.79
CA VAL A 53 -2.93 49.65 -22.96
C VAL A 53 -1.93 48.62 -23.51
N GLY A 54 -1.94 48.42 -24.84
CA GLY A 54 -0.81 47.97 -25.67
C GLY A 54 -0.56 46.46 -25.71
N GLY A 55 -0.73 45.70 -26.79
CA GLY A 55 -0.53 46.05 -28.20
C GLY A 55 0.89 45.69 -28.63
N THR A 56 1.14 44.42 -28.99
CA THR A 56 2.08 44.03 -30.07
C THR A 56 1.97 42.54 -30.38
N ALA A 57 1.69 42.25 -31.65
CA ALA A 57 1.59 40.92 -32.22
C ALA A 57 2.97 40.41 -32.68
N PRO A 58 3.27 39.10 -32.60
CA PRO A 58 4.35 38.49 -33.38
C PRO A 58 3.86 38.05 -34.78
N PRO A 59 4.75 38.05 -35.80
CA PRO A 59 4.36 37.87 -37.19
C PRO A 59 4.18 36.40 -37.63
N ARG A 60 3.15 36.23 -38.47
CA ARG A 60 2.96 35.37 -39.65
C ARG A 60 3.77 34.05 -39.77
N ARG A 61 3.00 32.95 -39.75
CA ARG A 61 3.32 31.64 -40.34
C ARG A 61 3.42 31.78 -41.86
N ASP A 62 4.60 31.45 -42.39
CA ASP A 62 4.78 31.23 -43.83
C ASP A 62 4.57 29.77 -44.22
N GLY A 63 4.07 29.61 -45.44
CA GLY A 63 3.39 28.44 -45.95
C GLY A 63 4.25 27.19 -46.12
N TRP A 64 3.60 26.04 -45.93
CA TRP A 64 3.98 24.80 -46.58
C TRP A 64 2.93 24.51 -47.64
N ALA A 65 3.24 24.93 -48.87
CA ALA A 65 2.47 24.62 -50.05
C ALA A 65 2.80 23.20 -50.54
N ALA A 66 1.74 22.41 -50.65
CA ALA A 66 1.45 21.41 -51.68
C ALA A 66 2.61 20.74 -52.44
N ARG A 67 2.61 19.40 -52.44
CA ARG A 67 2.80 18.66 -53.69
C ARG A 67 1.92 17.41 -53.78
N ARG A 68 1.35 17.26 -54.97
CA ARG A 68 0.29 16.34 -55.38
C ARG A 68 0.80 14.90 -55.59
N ARG A 69 -0.11 13.96 -55.31
CA ARG A 69 -0.43 12.69 -55.99
C ARG A 69 0.56 12.18 -57.06
N GLN A 70 0.92 10.89 -56.95
CA GLN A 70 0.57 9.89 -57.96
C GLN A 70 0.58 8.46 -57.35
N PRO A 71 -0.43 7.63 -57.65
CA PRO A 71 -0.40 6.19 -57.45
C PRO A 71 -0.22 5.49 -58.81
N ASP A 72 0.83 4.69 -58.98
CA ASP A 72 1.00 3.89 -60.18
C ASP A 72 1.56 2.48 -59.90
N ALA A 73 0.76 1.51 -60.37
CA ALA A 73 1.15 0.26 -61.00
C ALA A 73 1.91 -0.82 -60.19
N SER A 74 1.12 -1.77 -59.70
CA SER A 74 1.38 -3.23 -59.75
C SER A 74 1.37 -3.74 -61.23
N PRO A 75 1.68 -5.01 -61.62
CA PRO A 75 2.41 -6.14 -61.02
C PRO A 75 3.40 -6.86 -61.99
N TYR A 76 4.12 -7.87 -61.47
CA TYR A 76 4.83 -8.98 -62.17
C TYR A 76 6.12 -8.68 -62.94
N HIS A 77 7.25 -9.10 -62.36
CA HIS A 77 8.22 -9.91 -63.09
C HIS A 77 8.71 -11.10 -62.25
N ARG A 78 8.72 -12.25 -62.91
CA ARG A 78 8.82 -13.61 -62.40
C ARG A 78 10.24 -14.16 -62.64
N ASN A 79 10.80 -14.75 -61.58
CA ASN A 79 11.80 -15.83 -61.51
C ASN A 79 13.23 -15.59 -62.02
N GLN A 80 14.22 -15.88 -61.17
CA GLN A 80 14.92 -17.17 -61.20
C GLN A 80 15.83 -17.37 -59.96
N HIS A 81 15.81 -18.60 -59.44
CA HIS A 81 16.56 -19.10 -58.28
C HIS A 81 18.08 -19.13 -58.53
N PRO A 82 18.90 -19.22 -57.45
CA PRO A 82 19.56 -20.51 -57.23
C PRO A 82 19.47 -21.01 -55.78
N LYS A 83 19.40 -22.33 -55.66
CA LYS A 83 19.30 -23.11 -54.43
C LYS A 83 20.55 -22.95 -53.55
N THR A 84 20.39 -22.63 -52.27
CA THR A 84 21.42 -22.88 -51.26
C THR A 84 20.84 -23.48 -49.98
N LYS A 85 21.20 -24.75 -49.75
CA LYS A 85 21.38 -25.45 -48.46
C LYS A 85 20.26 -25.31 -47.43
N THR A 86 19.41 -26.34 -47.39
CA THR A 86 18.56 -26.67 -46.24
C THR A 86 19.41 -26.82 -44.98
N SER A 87 19.43 -25.78 -44.15
CA SER A 87 19.88 -25.87 -42.76
C SER A 87 18.88 -26.75 -42.02
N ARG A 88 19.30 -27.98 -41.69
CA ARG A 88 18.63 -28.84 -40.71
C ARG A 88 18.61 -28.06 -39.39
N ARG A 89 17.53 -27.34 -39.11
CA ARG A 89 17.26 -26.82 -37.77
C ARG A 89 17.11 -28.03 -36.85
N LYS A 90 18.12 -28.28 -36.01
CA LYS A 90 18.01 -29.17 -34.86
C LYS A 90 16.71 -28.82 -34.13
N PRO A 91 15.85 -29.78 -33.76
CA PRO A 91 14.74 -29.48 -32.89
C PRO A 91 15.33 -28.97 -31.58
N THR A 92 15.10 -27.69 -31.28
CA THR A 92 15.33 -27.14 -29.95
C THR A 92 14.47 -27.96 -29.01
N ARG A 93 15.10 -28.78 -28.16
CA ARG A 93 14.41 -29.46 -27.07
C ARG A 93 13.56 -28.41 -26.33
N PRO A 94 12.28 -28.68 -26.02
CA PRO A 94 11.52 -27.78 -25.17
C PRO A 94 12.28 -27.71 -23.84
N ARG A 95 12.64 -26.50 -23.43
CA ARG A 95 13.24 -26.17 -22.13
C ARG A 95 12.23 -26.52 -21.01
N LYS A 96 12.01 -27.81 -20.76
CA LYS A 96 11.23 -28.29 -19.59
C LYS A 96 11.95 -28.00 -18.27
N ASP A 97 13.21 -27.63 -18.36
CA ASP A 97 14.11 -27.50 -17.21
C ASP A 97 14.19 -26.04 -16.71
N LEU A 98 13.70 -25.06 -17.49
CA LEU A 98 13.67 -23.66 -17.04
C LEU A 98 12.60 -23.39 -15.98
N LYS A 99 11.53 -24.20 -15.92
CA LYS A 99 10.52 -24.07 -14.86
C LYS A 99 10.90 -24.79 -13.56
N LYS A 100 11.85 -25.72 -13.60
CA LYS A 100 12.28 -26.48 -12.42
C LYS A 100 13.43 -25.82 -11.65
N LYS A 101 14.05 -24.77 -12.20
CA LYS A 101 15.12 -24.02 -11.53
C LYS A 101 14.61 -22.86 -10.65
N ALA A 102 13.33 -22.50 -10.75
CA ALA A 102 12.73 -21.40 -9.98
C ALA A 102 11.92 -21.85 -8.75
N LEU A 103 11.97 -23.14 -8.40
CA LEU A 103 11.23 -23.72 -7.26
C LEU A 103 12.15 -24.16 -6.11
N VAL A 104 13.28 -23.47 -5.96
CA VAL A 104 14.27 -23.71 -4.93
C VAL A 104 14.71 -22.31 -4.46
N ASP A 105 14.39 -21.98 -3.20
CA ASP A 105 14.84 -20.80 -2.43
C ASP A 105 13.97 -19.52 -2.44
N ALA A 106 12.64 -19.61 -2.56
CA ALA A 106 11.80 -18.46 -2.20
C ALA A 106 11.82 -18.29 -0.66
N GLN A 107 12.48 -17.23 -0.19
CA GLN A 107 12.59 -16.88 1.23
C GLN A 107 11.22 -16.44 1.78
N GLY A 108 10.88 -16.80 3.02
CA GLY A 108 9.70 -16.27 3.69
C GLY A 108 9.92 -14.84 4.20
N ILE A 109 8.86 -14.19 4.66
CA ILE A 109 8.91 -12.81 5.18
C ILE A 109 9.95 -12.68 6.30
N GLY A 110 10.01 -13.66 7.21
CA GLY A 110 10.99 -13.66 8.31
C GLY A 110 12.44 -13.71 7.80
N GLU A 111 12.73 -14.53 6.79
CA GLU A 111 14.06 -14.57 6.16
C GLU A 111 14.37 -13.29 5.38
N VAL A 112 13.40 -12.71 4.68
CA VAL A 112 13.57 -11.44 3.96
C VAL A 112 13.91 -10.32 4.94
N ILE A 113 13.17 -10.18 6.04
CA ILE A 113 13.40 -9.15 7.06
C ILE A 113 14.75 -9.36 7.75
N SER A 114 15.04 -10.58 8.20
CA SER A 114 16.30 -10.89 8.90
C SER A 114 17.53 -10.79 8.00
N GLY A 115 17.37 -10.90 6.68
CA GLY A 115 18.45 -10.69 5.70
C GLY A 115 18.81 -9.22 5.47
N GLN A 116 17.99 -8.26 5.92
CA GLN A 116 18.24 -6.82 5.75
C GLN A 116 18.88 -6.23 6.99
N GLU A 117 20.07 -5.64 6.84
CA GLU A 117 20.75 -4.92 7.95
C GLU A 117 19.89 -3.75 8.45
N SER A 118 19.18 -3.07 7.55
CA SER A 118 18.32 -1.94 7.85
C SER A 118 17.05 -2.30 8.61
N LEU A 119 16.72 -3.58 8.79
CA LEU A 119 15.49 -4.05 9.46
C LEU A 119 15.77 -4.84 10.76
N GLN A 120 17.03 -4.95 11.17
CA GLN A 120 17.39 -5.76 12.35
C GLN A 120 16.66 -5.33 13.64
N LYS A 121 16.51 -4.02 13.90
CA LYS A 121 15.78 -3.56 15.09
C LYS A 121 14.30 -3.94 15.04
N PHE A 122 13.69 -3.92 13.85
CA PHE A 122 12.31 -4.34 13.66
C PHE A 122 12.15 -5.85 13.98
N MET A 123 13.11 -6.69 13.58
CA MET A 123 13.14 -8.11 13.94
C MET A 123 13.36 -8.34 15.45
N GLU A 124 14.22 -7.55 16.09
CA GLU A 124 14.42 -7.59 17.55
C GLU A 124 13.15 -7.22 18.31
N ILE A 125 12.39 -6.23 17.83
CA ILE A 125 11.08 -5.87 18.39
C ILE A 125 10.10 -7.03 18.24
N ALA A 126 10.00 -7.64 17.05
CA ALA A 126 9.14 -8.80 16.82
C ALA A 126 9.47 -9.97 17.76
N THR A 127 10.77 -10.16 18.04
CA THR A 127 11.27 -11.17 18.98
C THR A 127 10.91 -10.83 20.42
N THR A 128 11.11 -9.58 20.84
CA THR A 128 10.85 -9.09 22.20
C THR A 128 9.35 -9.13 22.54
N LEU A 129 8.49 -8.92 21.55
CA LEU A 129 7.04 -8.98 21.69
C LEU A 129 6.46 -10.38 21.47
N GLU A 130 7.28 -11.36 21.08
CA GLU A 130 6.86 -12.74 20.78
C GLU A 130 5.81 -12.82 19.65
N VAL A 131 5.91 -11.95 18.63
CA VAL A 131 4.95 -11.85 17.51
C VAL A 131 5.48 -12.37 16.16
N GLN A 132 6.59 -13.10 16.19
CA GLN A 132 7.23 -13.64 14.97
C GLN A 132 6.32 -14.56 14.15
N ASP A 133 5.33 -15.19 14.79
CA ASP A 133 4.34 -16.03 14.11
C ASP A 133 3.53 -15.28 13.04
N LEU A 134 3.42 -13.94 13.15
CA LEU A 134 2.80 -13.10 12.12
C LEU A 134 3.54 -13.22 10.77
N PHE A 135 4.85 -13.45 10.78
CA PHE A 135 5.66 -13.60 9.57
C PHE A 135 5.45 -14.94 8.85
N ASN A 136 4.74 -15.89 9.47
CA ASN A 136 4.40 -17.19 8.88
C ASN A 136 3.02 -17.19 8.19
N LEU A 137 2.27 -16.10 8.31
CA LEU A 137 0.98 -15.94 7.63
C LEU A 137 1.17 -15.91 6.11
N GLN A 138 0.12 -16.28 5.38
CA GLN A 138 0.10 -16.28 3.91
C GLN A 138 -0.64 -15.05 3.41
N ASP A 139 -0.25 -14.58 2.23
CA ASP A 139 -0.94 -13.51 1.50
C ASP A 139 -1.07 -12.22 2.34
N ILE A 140 0.00 -11.85 3.05
CA ILE A 140 0.07 -10.61 3.85
C ILE A 140 1.08 -9.62 3.27
N THR A 141 1.00 -8.38 3.75
CA THR A 141 2.06 -7.38 3.56
C THR A 141 2.60 -6.93 4.90
N VAL A 142 3.93 -6.90 5.06
CA VAL A 142 4.57 -6.30 6.24
C VAL A 142 5.16 -4.94 5.88
N LEU A 143 4.70 -3.89 6.57
CA LEU A 143 5.28 -2.56 6.55
C LEU A 143 6.44 -2.49 7.56
N ALA A 144 7.60 -3.05 7.19
CA ALA A 144 8.77 -3.11 8.06
C ALA A 144 9.40 -1.73 8.25
N ILE A 145 9.81 -1.38 9.47
CA ILE A 145 10.36 -0.05 9.74
C ILE A 145 11.88 -0.08 9.61
N SER A 146 12.45 0.93 8.97
CA SER A 146 13.91 1.09 8.89
C SER A 146 14.53 1.37 10.27
N ASN A 147 15.81 1.02 10.44
CA ASN A 147 16.59 1.22 11.67
C ASN A 147 16.89 2.70 11.99
N ASP A 148 15.87 3.53 12.21
CA ASP A 148 16.00 4.94 12.61
C ASP A 148 15.89 5.12 14.15
N ILE A 149 15.94 6.37 14.60
CA ILE A 149 15.79 6.82 15.98
C ILE A 149 14.42 6.47 16.55
N GLU A 150 13.34 6.57 15.75
CA GLU A 150 11.98 6.26 16.20
C GLU A 150 11.85 4.78 16.59
N VAL A 151 12.41 3.86 15.80
CA VAL A 151 12.40 2.42 16.11
C VAL A 151 13.21 2.12 17.38
N SER A 152 14.34 2.82 17.56
CA SER A 152 15.12 2.71 18.80
C SER A 152 14.39 3.24 20.03
N GLN A 153 13.65 4.35 19.89
CA GLN A 153 12.80 4.88 20.96
C GLN A 153 11.68 3.91 21.29
N TRP A 154 11.01 3.34 20.28
CA TRP A 154 9.97 2.34 20.49
C TRP A 154 10.53 1.07 21.16
N GLN A 155 11.71 0.60 20.78
CA GLN A 155 12.38 -0.51 21.46
C GLN A 155 12.65 -0.21 22.95
N ALA A 156 13.06 1.02 23.27
CA ALA A 156 13.27 1.46 24.66
C ALA A 156 11.94 1.58 25.43
N GLU A 157 10.87 2.08 24.81
CA GLU A 157 9.52 2.08 25.38
C GLU A 157 9.05 0.67 25.70
N ILE A 158 9.21 -0.25 24.74
CA ILE A 158 8.91 -1.67 24.93
C ILE A 158 9.70 -2.18 26.14
N ALA A 159 11.01 -1.95 26.23
CA ALA A 159 11.81 -2.45 27.35
C ALA A 159 11.33 -1.90 28.72
N ALA A 160 10.84 -0.67 28.77
CA ALA A 160 10.37 -0.02 29.98
C ALA A 160 8.93 -0.41 30.39
N ASP A 161 8.08 -0.82 29.45
CA ASP A 161 6.68 -1.14 29.73
C ASP A 161 6.52 -2.59 30.23
N PRO A 162 6.07 -2.85 31.46
CA PRO A 162 5.78 -4.21 31.91
C PRO A 162 4.61 -4.85 31.16
N ASP A 163 3.68 -4.05 30.62
CA ASP A 163 2.58 -4.52 29.79
C ASP A 163 2.88 -4.30 28.30
N LYS A 164 3.08 -5.39 27.57
CA LYS A 164 3.42 -5.31 26.14
C LYS A 164 2.20 -5.17 25.24
N ALA A 165 0.96 -5.21 25.76
CA ALA A 165 -0.25 -5.31 24.95
C ALA A 165 -0.36 -4.21 23.89
N LYS A 166 -0.14 -2.95 24.26
CA LYS A 166 -0.18 -1.82 23.32
C LYS A 166 0.91 -1.89 22.25
N HIS A 167 2.07 -2.46 22.59
CA HIS A 167 3.18 -2.60 21.64
C HIS A 167 2.95 -3.77 20.67
N ILE A 168 2.29 -4.84 21.12
CA ILE A 168 1.81 -5.92 20.25
C ILE A 168 0.78 -5.38 19.26
N ASP A 169 -0.17 -4.56 19.73
CA ASP A 169 -1.16 -3.92 18.84
C ASP A 169 -0.50 -2.98 17.83
N ARG A 170 0.42 -2.11 18.29
CA ARG A 170 1.22 -1.26 17.42
C ARG A 170 1.99 -2.07 16.38
N PHE A 171 2.60 -3.20 16.75
CA PHE A 171 3.27 -4.07 15.78
C PHE A 171 2.31 -4.67 14.75
N LYS A 172 1.11 -5.08 15.17
CA LYS A 172 0.08 -5.62 14.27
C LYS A 172 -0.41 -4.59 13.24
N ARG A 173 -0.37 -3.29 13.55
CA ARG A 173 -0.64 -2.21 12.58
C ARG A 173 0.34 -2.19 11.41
N HIS A 174 1.56 -2.70 11.61
CA HIS A 174 2.55 -2.88 10.54
C HIS A 174 2.30 -4.13 9.68
N VAL A 175 1.28 -4.94 9.96
CA VAL A 175 0.95 -6.15 9.18
C VAL A 175 -0.42 -5.97 8.53
N LEU A 176 -0.43 -5.86 7.20
CA LEU A 176 -1.63 -5.74 6.39
C LEU A 176 -2.17 -7.12 6.04
N SER A 177 -3.49 -7.25 5.99
CA SER A 177 -4.19 -8.53 5.83
C SER A 177 -4.26 -9.04 4.39
N GLU A 178 -3.72 -8.30 3.42
CA GLU A 178 -3.68 -8.66 2.00
C GLU A 178 -2.27 -8.37 1.43
N PRO A 179 -1.87 -9.05 0.33
CA PRO A 179 -0.54 -8.94 -0.24
C PRO A 179 -0.49 -7.77 -1.25
N TYR A 180 -0.51 -6.54 -0.74
CA TYR A 180 -0.39 -5.34 -1.55
C TYR A 180 1.02 -5.23 -2.15
N THR A 181 1.11 -5.30 -3.48
CA THR A 181 2.31 -4.93 -4.25
C THR A 181 2.31 -3.44 -4.55
N PHE A 182 3.45 -2.86 -4.95
CA PHE A 182 3.56 -1.45 -5.36
C PHE A 182 2.48 -1.05 -6.37
N GLU A 183 2.18 -1.90 -7.35
CA GLU A 183 1.16 -1.62 -8.37
C GLU A 183 -0.25 -1.47 -7.78
N MET A 184 -0.50 -2.03 -6.61
CA MET A 184 -1.77 -1.93 -5.89
C MET A 184 -1.83 -0.71 -4.96
N LEU A 185 -0.70 -0.07 -4.64
CA LEU A 185 -0.64 1.04 -3.66
C LEU A 185 -1.10 2.40 -4.24
N ASP A 186 -2.06 2.41 -5.17
CA ASP A 186 -2.61 3.62 -5.77
C ASP A 186 -3.93 4.05 -5.14
N ASN A 187 -3.85 4.85 -4.07
CA ASN A 187 -5.00 5.46 -3.39
C ASN A 187 -6.02 4.42 -2.90
N ILE A 188 -5.54 3.42 -2.15
CA ILE A 188 -6.36 2.32 -1.63
C ILE A 188 -6.91 2.63 -0.23
N GLN A 189 -8.20 2.32 -0.08
CA GLN A 189 -8.95 2.37 1.17
C GLN A 189 -10.22 1.49 1.03
N PRO A 190 -10.56 0.66 2.02
CA PRO A 190 -9.83 0.42 3.27
C PRO A 190 -8.62 -0.50 3.06
N VAL A 191 -7.58 -0.31 3.87
CA VAL A 191 -6.43 -1.23 3.97
C VAL A 191 -6.49 -1.92 5.34
N PRO A 192 -7.02 -3.15 5.43
CA PRO A 192 -7.16 -3.86 6.70
C PRO A 192 -5.80 -4.30 7.26
N THR A 193 -5.64 -4.20 8.57
CA THR A 193 -4.44 -4.65 9.30
C THR A 193 -4.73 -5.82 10.25
N MET A 194 -3.68 -6.40 10.82
CA MET A 194 -3.79 -7.40 11.89
C MET A 194 -4.15 -6.79 13.26
N SER A 195 -4.19 -5.46 13.39
CA SER A 195 -4.70 -4.74 14.58
C SER A 195 -6.20 -4.44 14.49
N GLU A 196 -6.89 -5.03 13.49
CA GLU A 196 -8.34 -4.89 13.23
C GLU A 196 -8.80 -3.47 12.85
N GLU A 197 -7.85 -2.56 12.64
CA GLU A 197 -8.09 -1.21 12.14
C GLU A 197 -7.86 -1.12 10.64
N ILE A 198 -8.26 0.02 10.08
CA ILE A 198 -8.09 0.33 8.67
C ILE A 198 -7.07 1.44 8.49
N LEU A 199 -6.22 1.30 7.50
CA LEU A 199 -5.33 2.34 7.01
C LEU A 199 -5.82 2.85 5.67
N VAL A 200 -5.24 3.99 5.27
CA VAL A 200 -5.35 4.53 3.91
C VAL A 200 -3.93 4.64 3.35
N ILE A 201 -3.73 4.20 2.11
CA ILE A 201 -2.45 4.38 1.42
C ILE A 201 -2.70 5.23 0.18
N ALA A 202 -2.02 6.37 0.09
CA ALA A 202 -2.24 7.34 -0.98
C ALA A 202 -0.94 7.82 -1.61
N HIS A 203 -1.00 8.09 -2.92
CA HIS A 203 0.06 8.80 -3.61
C HIS A 203 -0.04 10.31 -3.33
N ARG A 204 1.09 10.92 -2.99
CA ARG A 204 1.23 12.36 -2.80
C ARG A 204 2.19 12.95 -3.81
N ASP A 205 2.21 14.28 -3.87
CA ASP A 205 3.12 15.02 -4.73
C ASP A 205 4.57 14.58 -4.53
N GLY A 206 5.30 14.52 -5.65
CA GLY A 206 6.69 14.05 -5.68
C GLY A 206 6.84 12.52 -5.74
N GLY A 207 5.75 11.77 -5.98
CA GLY A 207 5.80 10.31 -6.11
C GLY A 207 5.92 9.56 -4.78
N ARG A 208 5.60 10.23 -3.66
CA ARG A 208 5.61 9.63 -2.33
C ARG A 208 4.38 8.75 -2.13
N ILE A 209 4.56 7.58 -1.54
CA ILE A 209 3.48 6.72 -1.07
C ILE A 209 3.38 6.88 0.44
N VAL A 210 2.23 7.35 0.92
CA VAL A 210 2.06 7.76 2.32
C VAL A 210 0.93 6.96 2.95
N VAL A 211 1.15 6.51 4.18
CA VAL A 211 0.20 5.77 5.01
C VAL A 211 -0.48 6.75 5.95
N PHE A 212 -1.81 6.69 6.01
CA PHE A 212 -2.66 7.47 6.89
C PHE A 212 -3.54 6.57 7.76
N ASP A 213 -4.00 7.10 8.88
CA ASP A 213 -5.14 6.53 9.59
C ASP A 213 -6.47 6.90 8.91
N ASP A 214 -7.58 6.45 9.49
CA ASP A 214 -8.93 6.77 9.03
C ASP A 214 -9.30 8.25 9.22
N ASP A 215 -8.69 8.92 10.20
CA ASP A 215 -8.82 10.35 10.48
C ASP A 215 -7.96 11.25 9.56
N SER A 216 -7.28 10.68 8.56
CA SER A 216 -6.40 11.38 7.61
C SER A 216 -5.12 11.97 8.22
N THR A 217 -4.69 11.48 9.37
CA THR A 217 -3.38 11.77 9.97
C THR A 217 -2.30 10.99 9.24
N GLU A 218 -1.25 11.69 8.81
CA GLU A 218 -0.07 11.05 8.22
C GLU A 218 0.71 10.26 9.28
N LEU A 219 0.91 8.97 9.02
CA LEU A 219 1.60 8.06 9.93
C LEU A 219 3.04 7.80 9.50
N GLY A 220 3.29 7.74 8.19
CA GLY A 220 4.59 7.43 7.63
C GLY A 220 4.58 7.30 6.12
N GLN A 221 5.77 7.24 5.54
CA GLN A 221 6.00 7.08 4.12
C GLN A 221 6.58 5.70 3.82
N ILE A 222 6.04 5.03 2.81
CA ILE A 222 6.65 3.84 2.22
C ILE A 222 7.83 4.30 1.36
N VAL A 223 9.05 3.87 1.73
CA VAL A 223 10.32 4.30 1.12
C VAL A 223 10.97 3.23 0.25
N THR A 224 10.67 1.95 0.48
CA THR A 224 11.10 0.83 -0.36
C THR A 224 9.92 -0.09 -0.56
N THR A 225 9.70 -0.55 -1.79
CA THR A 225 8.57 -1.42 -2.13
C THR A 225 9.01 -2.74 -2.73
N ASP A 226 8.11 -3.72 -2.68
CA ASP A 226 8.18 -5.02 -3.35
C ASP A 226 9.41 -5.85 -2.98
N LEU A 227 9.70 -5.96 -1.68
CA LEU A 227 10.56 -7.04 -1.21
C LEU A 227 9.73 -8.34 -1.19
N GLU A 228 9.77 -9.06 -2.32
CA GLU A 228 9.00 -10.29 -2.51
C GLU A 228 9.43 -11.39 -1.54
N ALA A 229 8.44 -12.02 -0.91
CA ALA A 229 8.61 -13.20 -0.08
C ALA A 229 7.68 -14.33 -0.58
N SER A 230 7.99 -15.56 -0.20
CA SER A 230 7.21 -16.74 -0.60
C SER A 230 5.78 -16.77 -0.06
N ASN A 231 5.51 -15.99 0.98
CA ASN A 231 4.23 -15.93 1.71
C ASN A 231 3.64 -14.51 1.79
N GLY A 232 4.14 -13.56 1.00
CA GLY A 232 3.62 -12.19 0.97
C GLY A 232 4.62 -11.17 0.45
N VAL A 233 4.45 -9.91 0.85
CA VAL A 233 5.28 -8.78 0.40
C VAL A 233 5.79 -8.00 1.61
N VAL A 234 7.03 -7.51 1.56
CA VAL A 234 7.54 -6.55 2.54
C VAL A 234 7.75 -5.19 1.86
N HIS A 235 7.22 -4.14 2.49
CA HIS A 235 7.55 -2.75 2.16
C HIS A 235 8.26 -2.12 3.35
N ILE A 236 9.19 -1.20 3.10
CA ILE A 236 9.87 -0.47 4.16
C ILE A 236 9.18 0.88 4.36
N VAL A 237 8.83 1.20 5.62
CA VAL A 237 8.34 2.51 6.06
C VAL A 237 9.39 3.26 6.87
N ASP A 238 9.33 4.59 6.82
CA ASP A 238 10.28 5.48 7.50
C ASP A 238 9.94 5.72 8.99
N ARG A 239 8.72 5.43 9.42
CA ARG A 239 8.21 5.73 10.76
C ARG A 239 7.50 4.55 11.42
N VAL A 240 7.42 4.63 12.74
CA VAL A 240 6.53 3.75 13.52
C VAL A 240 5.09 4.19 13.31
N LEU A 241 4.22 3.25 12.90
CA LEU A 241 2.80 3.53 12.72
C LEU A 241 2.15 3.54 14.11
N VAL A 242 2.02 4.73 14.69
CA VAL A 242 1.40 4.94 16.02
C VAL A 242 -0.03 5.44 15.82
N ARG A 243 -0.98 4.90 16.59
CA ARG A 243 -2.36 5.43 16.59
C ARG A 243 -2.37 6.82 17.22
N HIS A 244 -3.25 7.70 16.73
CA HIS A 244 -3.33 9.06 17.25
C HIS A 244 -3.70 9.10 18.75
N GLU A 245 -4.49 8.16 19.25
CA GLU A 245 -4.82 8.04 20.69
C GLU A 245 -3.64 7.61 21.58
N ASP A 246 -2.65 6.94 21.01
CA ASP A 246 -1.46 6.45 21.73
C ASP A 246 -0.33 7.48 21.77
N THR A 247 -0.43 8.54 20.96
CA THR A 247 0.49 9.67 21.06
C THR A 247 0.30 10.39 22.40
N PRO A 248 1.36 10.63 23.19
CA PRO A 248 1.26 11.37 24.44
C PRO A 248 0.59 12.74 24.18
N ARG A 249 -0.54 13.02 24.86
CA ARG A 249 -1.12 14.37 24.84
C ARG A 249 -0.14 15.33 25.51
N ALA A 250 0.26 16.36 24.77
CA ALA A 250 1.12 17.44 25.25
C ALA A 250 0.41 18.34 26.29
#